data_AF-A0A2E6BZC9-F1
#
_entry.id   AF-A0A2E6BZC9-F1
#
_cell.length_a   1.000
_cell.length_b   1.000
_cell.length_c   1.000
_cell.angle_alpha   90.00
_cell.angle_beta   90.00
_cell.angle_gamma   90.00
#
_symmetry.space_group_name_H-M   'P 1'
#
loop_
_entity.id
_entity.type
_entity.pdbx_description
1 polymer ?
#
loop_
_entity_poly.entity_id
_entity_poly.type
_entity_poly.pdbx_seq_one_letter_code
_entity_poly.pdbx_strand_id
1 'polypeptide(L)'
;STVSSAEVMSPQWTDGDTFVYVGYDTFAIDTMNQYLANGSTPESVDRIGNDRLTTRYDGNDDCTRTAWEGECSKATQTHEIDLIANWTNQSTLFESDQLFVTINTDRQVWEPVDRIGIISPFTDVKTITLFMVNFTVGNEQNSVEVEATIWSNSTRSGDWPEQFRTGDSWTLEESIETTTSIRTRENGGPWNETEKITKSEVVSSIWTAGEESDIYVGEGSQIKESTTVVTIEETGGLRSDKLWVHDEGYVLQQESRIDGKVTLVLQAVEWSYNFEEVRNVQITGNDRTGTIFVFIVVGIAIATILGWVGFRAYNIVKEADYIDNIAERVVDLDRNIREKGRDSEPNQPRGLLSRDAEISDDIDNL
;
A
#
# COMPACT_ATOMS: atom_id res chain seq x y z
N SER A 1 -30.74 -35.89 -10.65
CA SER A 1 -29.79 -34.79 -10.42
C SER A 1 -28.41 -35.37 -10.56
N THR A 2 -27.69 -35.02 -11.61
CA THR A 2 -26.24 -35.26 -11.69
C THR A 2 -25.60 -34.25 -10.75
N VAL A 3 -25.19 -34.69 -9.57
CA VAL A 3 -24.29 -33.91 -8.71
C VAL A 3 -22.98 -33.87 -9.49
N SER A 4 -22.70 -32.73 -10.12
CA SER A 4 -21.34 -32.44 -10.59
C SER A 4 -20.46 -32.46 -9.35
N SER A 5 -19.38 -33.25 -9.39
CA SER A 5 -18.36 -33.27 -8.37
C SER A 5 -17.11 -32.66 -8.97
N ALA A 6 -17.12 -31.34 -9.27
CA ALA A 6 -15.89 -30.68 -9.69
C ALA A 6 -14.81 -30.94 -8.65
N GLU A 7 -13.68 -31.41 -9.14
CA GLU A 7 -12.50 -31.73 -8.37
C GLU A 7 -11.51 -30.61 -8.66
N VAL A 8 -11.18 -29.84 -7.62
CA VAL A 8 -10.20 -28.77 -7.73
C VAL A 8 -8.83 -29.37 -7.46
N MET A 9 -7.90 -29.12 -8.37
CA MET A 9 -6.52 -29.60 -8.30
C MET A 9 -5.56 -28.49 -7.83
N SER A 10 -4.35 -28.85 -7.43
CA SER A 10 -3.27 -27.87 -7.27
C SER A 10 -2.91 -27.25 -8.63
N PRO A 11 -2.73 -25.91 -8.70
CA PRO A 11 -2.31 -25.27 -9.93
C PRO A 11 -0.90 -25.69 -10.34
N GLN A 12 -0.66 -25.67 -11.64
CA GLN A 12 0.64 -25.89 -12.27
C GLN A 12 1.07 -24.57 -12.90
N TRP A 13 1.86 -23.77 -12.18
CA TRP A 13 2.33 -22.47 -12.68
C TRP A 13 3.53 -22.63 -13.61
N THR A 14 3.52 -21.86 -14.69
CA THR A 14 4.63 -21.72 -15.64
C THR A 14 5.19 -20.30 -15.63
N ASP A 15 6.50 -20.14 -15.86
CA ASP A 15 7.14 -18.81 -15.93
C ASP A 15 6.43 -17.94 -16.97
N GLY A 16 5.99 -16.75 -16.54
CA GLY A 16 5.23 -15.82 -17.35
C GLY A 16 3.72 -15.95 -17.26
N ASP A 17 3.18 -16.89 -16.48
CA ASP A 17 1.76 -16.87 -16.13
C ASP A 17 1.42 -15.55 -15.43
N THR A 18 0.31 -14.93 -15.84
CA THR A 18 -0.08 -13.58 -15.41
C THR A 18 -1.56 -13.50 -15.10
N PHE A 19 -1.91 -12.75 -14.07
CA PHE A 19 -3.30 -12.47 -13.68
C PHE A 19 -3.42 -10.99 -13.34
N VAL A 20 -4.41 -10.33 -13.91
CA VAL A 20 -4.73 -8.93 -13.65
C VAL A 20 -6.08 -8.88 -12.94
N TYR A 21 -6.10 -8.24 -11.78
CA TYR A 21 -7.29 -8.08 -10.93
C TYR A 21 -7.66 -6.61 -10.78
N VAL A 22 -8.95 -6.35 -10.54
CA VAL A 22 -9.50 -5.04 -10.16
C VAL A 22 -10.23 -5.12 -8.81
N GLY A 23 -10.37 -3.97 -8.13
CA GLY A 23 -11.18 -3.80 -6.90
C GLY A 23 -10.39 -3.70 -5.59
N TYR A 24 -9.05 -3.65 -5.66
CA TYR A 24 -8.20 -3.49 -4.48
C TYR A 24 -8.32 -2.10 -3.85
N ASP A 25 -8.59 -1.07 -4.67
CA ASP A 25 -8.84 0.32 -4.29
C ASP A 25 -9.89 0.53 -3.20
N THR A 26 -10.92 -0.31 -3.12
CA THR A 26 -12.04 -0.13 -2.16
C THR A 26 -11.53 -0.02 -0.72
N PHE A 27 -10.59 -0.89 -0.33
CA PHE A 27 -9.97 -0.85 0.99
C PHE A 27 -9.20 0.46 1.23
N ALA A 28 -8.42 0.87 0.23
CA ALA A 28 -7.54 2.04 0.32
C ALA A 28 -8.37 3.33 0.44
N ILE A 29 -9.44 3.46 -0.35
CA ILE A 29 -10.35 4.62 -0.32
C ILE A 29 -11.06 4.72 1.02
N ASP A 30 -11.66 3.63 1.52
CA ASP A 30 -12.37 3.62 2.80
C ASP A 30 -11.43 3.96 3.97
N THR A 31 -10.21 3.44 3.94
CA THR A 31 -9.19 3.73 4.95
C THR A 31 -8.78 5.20 4.86
N MET A 32 -8.55 5.73 3.66
CA MET A 32 -8.15 7.13 3.45
C MET A 32 -9.22 8.11 3.93
N ASN A 33 -10.49 7.85 3.64
CA ASN A 33 -11.63 8.63 4.13
C ASN A 33 -11.62 8.72 5.67
N GLN A 34 -11.36 7.62 6.36
CA GLN A 34 -11.31 7.58 7.83
C GLN A 34 -10.11 8.35 8.41
N TYR A 35 -8.94 8.26 7.78
CA TYR A 35 -7.71 8.85 8.33
C TYR A 35 -7.54 10.33 8.00
N LEU A 36 -7.94 10.79 6.81
CA LEU A 36 -7.96 12.22 6.49
C LEU A 36 -8.96 12.98 7.39
N ALA A 37 -10.05 12.32 7.81
CA ALA A 37 -11.02 12.89 8.73
C ALA A 37 -10.47 13.29 10.11
N ASN A 38 -9.31 12.78 10.53
CA ASN A 38 -8.66 13.18 11.79
C ASN A 38 -7.99 14.57 11.72
N GLY A 39 -7.83 15.16 10.54
CA GLY A 39 -7.35 16.54 10.35
C GLY A 39 -8.45 17.49 9.87
N SER A 40 -9.02 17.19 8.70
CA SER A 40 -10.22 17.84 8.15
C SER A 40 -10.89 16.82 7.23
N THR A 41 -12.20 16.62 7.36
CA THR A 41 -12.90 15.57 6.61
C THR A 41 -13.04 16.00 5.14
N PRO A 42 -12.45 15.24 4.17
CA PRO A 42 -12.69 15.52 2.76
C PRO A 42 -14.17 15.31 2.42
N GLU A 43 -14.68 16.06 1.45
CA GLU A 43 -16.01 15.83 0.87
C GLU A 43 -16.03 14.53 0.08
N SER A 44 -14.93 14.22 -0.62
CA SER A 44 -14.75 12.97 -1.34
C SER A 44 -13.29 12.53 -1.39
N VAL A 45 -13.08 11.22 -1.52
CA VAL A 45 -11.82 10.62 -1.96
C VAL A 45 -12.16 9.78 -3.17
N ASP A 46 -11.70 10.23 -4.34
CA ASP A 46 -12.03 9.64 -5.62
C ASP A 46 -10.80 8.99 -6.25
N ARG A 47 -10.99 7.86 -6.94
CA ARG A 47 -9.93 7.24 -7.74
C ARG A 47 -9.72 7.99 -9.05
N ILE A 48 -8.47 8.19 -9.42
CA ILE A 48 -8.05 8.65 -10.74
C ILE A 48 -7.49 7.44 -11.51
N GLY A 49 -7.98 7.22 -12.73
CA GLY A 49 -7.45 6.17 -13.60
C GLY A 49 -7.95 4.76 -13.27
N ASN A 50 -7.21 3.76 -13.78
CA ASN A 50 -7.56 2.36 -13.67
C ASN A 50 -6.70 1.68 -12.62
N ASP A 51 -7.35 1.13 -11.61
CA ASP A 51 -6.69 0.33 -10.59
C ASP A 51 -6.50 -1.11 -11.08
N ARG A 52 -5.25 -1.56 -11.24
CA ARG A 52 -4.94 -2.91 -11.71
C ARG A 52 -3.84 -3.54 -10.87
N LEU A 53 -4.20 -4.64 -10.23
CA LEU A 53 -3.27 -5.50 -9.49
C LEU A 53 -2.79 -6.61 -10.42
N THR A 54 -1.53 -6.53 -10.83
CA THR A 54 -0.94 -7.52 -11.73
C THR A 54 -0.11 -8.50 -10.93
N THR A 55 -0.43 -9.78 -11.04
CA THR A 55 0.41 -10.87 -10.53
C THR A 55 1.10 -11.54 -11.69
N ARG A 56 2.39 -11.85 -11.51
CA ARG A 56 3.20 -12.61 -12.46
C ARG A 56 3.93 -13.73 -11.72
N TYR A 57 3.91 -14.93 -12.30
CA TYR A 57 4.77 -16.02 -11.88
C TYR A 57 6.14 -15.88 -12.54
N ASP A 58 7.20 -15.87 -11.73
CA ASP A 58 8.58 -15.57 -12.15
C ASP A 58 9.48 -16.82 -12.16
N GLY A 59 8.89 -18.01 -12.13
CA GLY A 59 9.63 -19.27 -12.08
C GLY A 59 10.06 -19.67 -10.67
N ASN A 60 11.10 -20.51 -10.62
CA ASN A 60 11.69 -20.98 -9.36
C ASN A 60 12.91 -20.12 -9.01
N ASP A 61 13.12 -19.91 -7.72
CA ASP A 61 14.23 -19.16 -7.13
C ASP A 61 14.68 -19.88 -5.84
N ASP A 62 15.81 -19.46 -5.28
CA ASP A 62 16.24 -19.94 -3.97
C ASP A 62 15.20 -19.54 -2.91
N CYS A 63 14.84 -20.49 -2.03
CA CYS A 63 13.97 -20.18 -0.91
C CYS A 63 14.61 -19.14 0.03
N THR A 64 13.80 -18.19 0.49
CA THR A 64 14.22 -17.18 1.49
C THR A 64 14.52 -17.79 2.86
N ARG A 65 13.98 -18.98 3.15
CA ARG A 65 14.24 -19.72 4.40
C ARG A 65 15.50 -20.54 4.29
N THR A 66 16.51 -20.17 5.08
CA THR A 66 17.78 -20.92 5.17
C THR A 66 17.63 -22.34 5.72
N ALA A 67 16.53 -22.64 6.42
CA ALA A 67 16.24 -23.96 6.97
C ALA A 67 15.57 -24.92 5.98
N TRP A 68 15.18 -24.45 4.78
CA TRP A 68 14.59 -25.28 3.75
C TRP A 68 15.64 -25.63 2.68
N GLU A 69 15.89 -26.92 2.50
CA GLU A 69 16.75 -27.42 1.42
C GLU A 69 15.88 -27.70 0.19
N GLY A 70 15.75 -26.72 -0.70
CA GLY A 70 14.96 -26.84 -1.94
C GLY A 70 14.69 -25.51 -2.64
N GLU A 71 14.05 -25.58 -3.80
CA GLU A 71 13.62 -24.39 -4.56
C GLU A 71 12.25 -23.89 -4.09
N CYS A 72 12.05 -22.59 -4.22
CA CYS A 72 10.77 -21.94 -4.03
C CYS A 72 10.30 -21.34 -5.35
N SER A 73 9.05 -21.59 -5.69
CA SER A 73 8.33 -20.82 -6.67
C SER A 73 8.23 -19.36 -6.22
N LYS A 74 8.37 -18.44 -7.17
CA LYS A 74 8.34 -16.99 -6.92
C LYS A 74 7.27 -16.33 -7.77
N ALA A 75 6.52 -15.43 -7.16
CA ALA A 75 5.62 -14.54 -7.86
C ALA A 75 5.80 -13.09 -7.42
N THR A 76 5.62 -12.18 -8.36
CA THR A 76 5.58 -10.74 -8.14
C THR A 76 4.16 -10.23 -8.31
N GLN A 77 3.79 -9.26 -7.49
CA GLN A 77 2.51 -8.57 -7.53
C GLN A 77 2.79 -7.08 -7.53
N THR A 78 2.29 -6.36 -8.53
CA THR A 78 2.47 -4.91 -8.65
C THR A 78 1.12 -4.24 -8.74
N HIS A 79 1.03 -3.07 -8.11
CA HIS A 79 -0.21 -2.36 -7.91
C HIS A 79 0.02 -0.87 -7.78
N GLU A 80 -0.78 -0.07 -8.48
CA GLU A 80 -0.71 1.39 -8.44
C GLU A 80 -2.13 1.95 -8.35
N ILE A 81 -2.38 2.76 -7.33
CA ILE A 81 -3.64 3.49 -7.16
C ILE A 81 -3.33 4.98 -7.10
N ASP A 82 -3.97 5.76 -7.97
CA ASP A 82 -4.03 7.20 -7.83
C ASP A 82 -5.37 7.63 -7.25
N LEU A 83 -5.32 8.47 -6.22
CA LEU A 83 -6.47 9.01 -5.52
C LEU A 83 -6.37 10.54 -5.47
N ILE A 84 -7.53 11.19 -5.47
CA ILE A 84 -7.68 12.62 -5.19
C ILE A 84 -8.65 12.78 -4.03
N ALA A 85 -8.21 13.46 -2.99
CA ALA A 85 -9.06 13.92 -1.91
C ALA A 85 -9.48 15.36 -2.20
N ASN A 86 -10.78 15.63 -2.15
CA ASN A 86 -11.37 16.95 -2.36
C ASN A 86 -12.02 17.45 -1.07
N TRP A 87 -11.77 18.71 -0.72
CA TRP A 87 -12.44 19.38 0.37
C TRP A 87 -13.37 20.49 -0.15
N THR A 88 -14.25 20.97 0.73
CA THR A 88 -15.09 22.12 0.43
C THR A 88 -14.22 23.30 0.01
N ASN A 89 -14.63 24.03 -1.01
CA ASN A 89 -13.91 25.21 -1.49
C ASN A 89 -13.62 26.20 -0.34
N GLN A 90 -12.36 26.60 -0.22
CA GLN A 90 -11.79 27.48 0.80
C GLN A 90 -11.83 26.92 2.23
N SER A 91 -11.87 25.60 2.40
CA SER A 91 -11.86 24.97 3.74
C SER A 91 -10.48 24.50 4.19
N THR A 92 -9.52 24.46 3.28
CA THR A 92 -8.12 24.09 3.52
C THR A 92 -7.18 25.14 2.95
N LEU A 93 -5.89 25.06 3.28
CA LEU A 93 -4.84 25.87 2.64
C LEU A 93 -4.29 25.24 1.36
N PHE A 94 -4.75 24.04 1.00
CA PHE A 94 -4.31 23.40 -0.22
C PHE A 94 -4.81 24.20 -1.41
N GLU A 95 -3.97 24.36 -2.43
CA GLU A 95 -4.41 24.95 -3.69
C GLU A 95 -5.59 24.15 -4.24
N SER A 96 -6.69 24.85 -4.54
CA SER A 96 -7.96 24.25 -4.99
C SER A 96 -8.60 23.25 -4.02
N ASP A 97 -8.17 23.22 -2.75
CA ASP A 97 -8.70 22.30 -1.73
C ASP A 97 -8.55 20.82 -2.12
N GLN A 98 -7.41 20.49 -2.74
CA GLN A 98 -7.13 19.15 -3.28
C GLN A 98 -5.82 18.57 -2.78
N LEU A 99 -5.80 17.24 -2.62
CA LEU A 99 -4.62 16.47 -2.27
C LEU A 99 -4.55 15.23 -3.16
N PHE A 100 -3.40 15.02 -3.79
CA PHE A 100 -3.15 13.88 -4.66
C PHE A 100 -2.37 12.81 -3.91
N VAL A 101 -2.86 11.58 -3.95
CA VAL A 101 -2.20 10.42 -3.34
C VAL A 101 -1.95 9.36 -4.39
N THR A 102 -0.69 8.92 -4.52
CA THR A 102 -0.32 7.73 -5.28
C THR A 102 0.11 6.64 -4.30
N ILE A 103 -0.43 5.44 -4.46
CA ILE A 103 -0.11 4.27 -3.65
C ILE A 103 0.48 3.22 -4.59
N ASN A 104 1.77 2.93 -4.42
CA ASN A 104 2.45 1.86 -5.14
C ASN A 104 2.68 0.68 -4.20
N THR A 105 2.25 -0.52 -4.57
CA THR A 105 2.51 -1.73 -3.82
C THR A 105 3.21 -2.76 -4.69
N ASP A 106 4.41 -3.15 -4.26
CA ASP A 106 5.16 -4.26 -4.81
C ASP A 106 5.21 -5.39 -3.79
N ARG A 107 4.78 -6.58 -4.18
CA ARG A 107 4.80 -7.77 -3.34
C ARG A 107 5.54 -8.90 -4.04
N GLN A 108 6.36 -9.62 -3.29
CA GLN A 108 7.05 -10.83 -3.72
C GLN A 108 6.61 -11.96 -2.80
N VAL A 109 6.31 -13.11 -3.39
CA VAL A 109 5.81 -14.28 -2.68
C VAL A 109 6.68 -15.47 -3.03
N TRP A 110 7.09 -16.24 -2.02
CA TRP A 110 7.86 -17.48 -2.18
C TRP A 110 7.13 -18.64 -1.54
N GLU A 111 6.98 -19.73 -2.29
CA GLU A 111 6.41 -20.98 -1.82
C GLU A 111 7.22 -22.19 -2.30
N PRO A 112 7.43 -23.23 -1.48
CA PRO A 112 8.14 -24.44 -1.88
C PRO A 112 7.50 -25.09 -3.11
N VAL A 113 8.36 -25.51 -4.05
CA VAL A 113 7.96 -26.22 -5.28
C VAL A 113 7.56 -27.67 -4.97
N ASP A 114 8.39 -28.36 -4.18
CA ASP A 114 8.19 -29.75 -3.78
C ASP A 114 7.20 -29.85 -2.62
N ARG A 115 5.91 -29.65 -2.90
CA ARG A 115 4.85 -29.86 -1.90
C ARG A 115 3.78 -30.85 -2.33
N ILE A 116 3.14 -31.39 -1.29
CA ILE A 116 1.93 -32.20 -1.39
C ILE A 116 0.80 -31.35 -0.81
N GLY A 117 -0.22 -31.06 -1.62
CA GLY A 117 -1.36 -30.26 -1.17
C GLY A 117 -1.64 -29.04 -2.03
N ILE A 118 -2.84 -28.50 -1.89
CA ILE A 118 -3.22 -27.20 -2.47
C ILE A 118 -2.65 -26.04 -1.64
N ILE A 119 -2.46 -26.26 -0.33
CA ILE A 119 -1.92 -25.28 0.60
C ILE A 119 -0.41 -25.50 0.77
N SER A 120 0.33 -24.40 0.70
CA SER A 120 1.77 -24.42 0.96
C SER A 120 2.08 -24.67 2.44
N PRO A 121 3.03 -25.57 2.79
CA PRO A 121 3.46 -25.72 4.19
C PRO A 121 4.10 -24.44 4.74
N PHE A 122 4.63 -23.57 3.87
CA PHE A 122 5.01 -22.21 4.23
C PHE A 122 4.88 -21.24 3.07
N THR A 123 4.65 -19.98 3.38
CA THR A 123 4.72 -18.89 2.40
C THR A 123 5.50 -17.73 3.02
N ASP A 124 6.50 -17.24 2.30
CA ASP A 124 7.20 -16.02 2.66
C ASP A 124 6.74 -14.90 1.74
N VAL A 125 6.53 -13.72 2.30
CA VAL A 125 5.99 -12.57 1.59
C VAL A 125 6.79 -11.33 1.95
N LYS A 126 7.29 -10.64 0.94
CA LYS A 126 7.81 -9.28 1.08
C LYS A 126 6.86 -8.32 0.39
N THR A 127 6.29 -7.40 1.13
CA THR A 127 5.48 -6.30 0.59
C THR A 127 6.19 -4.99 0.84
N ILE A 128 6.33 -4.17 -0.20
CA ILE A 128 6.78 -2.79 -0.13
C ILE A 128 5.61 -1.94 -0.61
N THR A 129 5.11 -1.05 0.25
CA THR A 129 4.08 -0.09 -0.12
C THR A 129 4.63 1.32 0.05
N LEU A 130 4.62 2.10 -1.03
CA LEU A 130 4.99 3.50 -1.06
C LEU A 130 3.74 4.35 -1.23
N PHE A 131 3.48 5.22 -0.25
CA PHE A 131 2.48 6.27 -0.31
C PHE A 131 3.18 7.57 -0.64
N MET A 132 2.76 8.21 -1.72
CA MET A 132 3.23 9.52 -2.13
C MET A 132 2.06 10.50 -2.08
N VAL A 133 2.19 11.52 -1.26
CA VAL A 133 1.18 12.57 -1.14
C VAL A 133 1.75 13.87 -1.64
N ASN A 134 1.14 14.42 -2.68
CA ASN A 134 1.53 15.68 -3.30
C ASN A 134 0.43 16.71 -3.08
N PHE A 135 0.83 17.91 -2.68
CA PHE A 135 -0.08 19.02 -2.44
C PHE A 135 0.64 20.36 -2.64
N THR A 136 -0.11 21.40 -2.97
CA THR A 136 0.42 22.77 -3.08
C THR A 136 -0.15 23.61 -1.94
N VAL A 137 0.68 24.45 -1.32
CA VAL A 137 0.23 25.48 -0.37
C VAL A 137 0.75 26.82 -0.88
N GLY A 138 -0.14 27.77 -1.16
CA GLY A 138 0.23 29.03 -1.81
C GLY A 138 0.89 28.79 -3.17
N ASN A 139 2.19 29.08 -3.28
CA ASN A 139 2.98 28.83 -4.50
C ASN A 139 4.00 27.68 -4.33
N GLU A 140 4.01 26.99 -3.18
CA GLU A 140 5.00 25.96 -2.85
C GLU A 140 4.42 24.55 -3.03
N GLN A 141 5.07 23.76 -3.87
CA GLN A 141 4.78 22.34 -4.00
C GLN A 141 5.43 21.56 -2.87
N ASN A 142 4.63 20.72 -2.23
CA ASN A 142 5.03 19.89 -1.13
C ASN A 142 4.73 18.41 -1.44
N SER A 143 5.57 17.54 -0.90
CA SER A 143 5.42 16.10 -1.00
C SER A 143 5.76 15.43 0.33
N VAL A 144 4.95 14.45 0.71
CA VAL A 144 5.20 13.57 1.84
C VAL A 144 5.19 12.15 1.32
N GLU A 145 6.27 11.42 1.57
CA GLU A 145 6.42 10.04 1.13
C GLU A 145 6.58 9.13 2.34
N VAL A 146 5.86 8.01 2.35
CA VAL A 146 5.98 6.98 3.36
C VAL A 146 6.10 5.63 2.69
N GLU A 147 7.20 4.95 2.96
CA GLU A 147 7.41 3.58 2.50
C GLU A 147 7.33 2.63 3.69
N ALA A 148 6.50 1.60 3.57
CA ALA A 148 6.49 0.48 4.49
C ALA A 148 7.02 -0.77 3.81
N THR A 149 7.99 -1.40 4.44
CA THR A 149 8.46 -2.74 4.08
C THR A 149 7.93 -3.73 5.13
N ILE A 150 7.17 -4.71 4.68
CA ILE A 150 6.56 -5.74 5.50
C ILE A 150 7.09 -7.08 5.02
N TRP A 151 7.73 -7.81 5.92
CA TRP A 151 8.20 -9.16 5.69
C TRP A 151 7.36 -10.11 6.54
N SER A 152 6.63 -11.02 5.91
CA SER A 152 5.79 -12.00 6.59
C SER A 152 6.26 -13.41 6.27
N ASN A 153 6.56 -14.18 7.31
CA ASN A 153 6.92 -15.59 7.24
C ASN A 153 5.78 -16.41 7.84
N SER A 154 5.04 -17.14 7.02
CA SER A 154 3.94 -18.00 7.47
C SER A 154 4.33 -19.47 7.41
N THR A 155 4.04 -20.23 8.46
CA THR A 155 4.25 -21.69 8.51
C THR A 155 2.93 -22.33 8.88
N ARG A 156 2.55 -23.37 8.14
CA ARG A 156 1.25 -24.02 8.29
C ARG A 156 1.40 -25.44 8.81
N SER A 157 0.46 -25.85 9.65
CA SER A 157 0.31 -27.19 10.17
C SER A 157 -1.16 -27.61 10.09
N GLY A 158 -1.40 -28.91 9.92
CA GLY A 158 -2.73 -29.48 9.73
C GLY A 158 -2.75 -30.54 8.65
N ASP A 159 -3.92 -31.14 8.47
CA ASP A 159 -4.20 -32.09 7.39
C ASP A 159 -5.03 -31.36 6.32
N TRP A 160 -4.43 -31.07 5.18
CA TRP A 160 -5.10 -30.47 4.02
C TRP A 160 -5.01 -31.40 2.81
N PRO A 161 -5.99 -31.35 1.90
CA PRO A 161 -6.01 -32.25 0.77
C PRO A 161 -5.10 -31.80 -0.39
N GLU A 162 -4.70 -32.76 -1.23
CA GLU A 162 -4.09 -32.50 -2.55
C GLU A 162 -5.10 -32.05 -3.61
N GLN A 163 -6.35 -32.44 -3.42
CA GLN A 163 -7.48 -32.11 -4.27
C GLN A 163 -8.73 -32.10 -3.41
N PHE A 164 -9.64 -31.17 -3.65
CA PHE A 164 -10.90 -31.10 -2.90
C PHE A 164 -12.10 -31.07 -3.83
N ARG A 165 -13.25 -31.44 -3.29
CA ARG A 165 -14.55 -31.43 -3.95
C ARG A 165 -15.53 -30.64 -3.12
N THR A 166 -16.64 -30.24 -3.75
CA THR A 166 -17.77 -29.66 -3.02
C THR A 166 -18.17 -30.54 -1.83
N GLY A 167 -18.27 -29.91 -0.66
CA GLY A 167 -18.60 -30.55 0.61
C GLY A 167 -17.38 -30.88 1.48
N ASP A 168 -16.17 -30.83 0.94
CA ASP A 168 -14.95 -31.06 1.73
C ASP A 168 -14.67 -29.89 2.67
N SER A 169 -14.11 -30.20 3.84
CA SER A 169 -13.62 -29.19 4.77
C SER A 169 -12.37 -29.67 5.49
N TRP A 170 -11.50 -28.73 5.83
CA TRP A 170 -10.26 -28.99 6.53
C TRP A 170 -9.89 -27.82 7.44
N THR A 171 -9.03 -28.09 8.40
CA THR A 171 -8.56 -27.09 9.37
C THR A 171 -7.09 -26.84 9.18
N LEU A 172 -6.71 -25.58 9.26
CA LEU A 172 -5.35 -25.11 9.13
C LEU A 172 -4.98 -24.33 10.37
N GLU A 173 -3.81 -24.59 10.93
CA GLU A 173 -3.16 -23.69 11.87
C GLU A 173 -1.97 -23.03 11.16
N GLU A 174 -1.88 -21.71 11.27
CA GLU A 174 -0.87 -20.90 10.62
C GLU A 174 -0.15 -20.05 11.67
N SER A 175 1.16 -20.22 11.78
CA SER A 175 2.03 -19.36 12.57
C SER A 175 2.65 -18.32 11.64
N ILE A 176 2.39 -17.05 11.92
CA ILE A 176 2.81 -15.92 11.09
C ILE A 176 3.76 -15.05 11.91
N GLU A 177 4.97 -14.84 11.40
CA GLU A 177 5.89 -13.82 11.91
C GLU A 177 5.96 -12.67 10.92
N THR A 178 5.56 -11.48 11.36
CA THR A 178 5.55 -10.27 10.53
C THR A 178 6.52 -9.23 11.08
N THR A 179 7.51 -8.86 10.27
CA THR A 179 8.43 -7.76 10.53
C THR A 179 8.06 -6.56 9.68
N THR A 180 7.83 -5.41 10.30
CA THR A 180 7.49 -4.16 9.63
C THR A 180 8.59 -3.13 9.86
N SER A 181 9.03 -2.46 8.79
CA SER A 181 9.82 -1.22 8.84
C SER A 181 9.06 -0.13 8.10
N ILE A 182 9.09 1.09 8.61
CA ILE A 182 8.49 2.26 7.97
C ILE A 182 9.58 3.31 7.84
N ARG A 183 9.68 3.95 6.69
CA ARG A 183 10.51 5.13 6.49
C ARG A 183 9.71 6.24 5.86
N THR A 184 10.03 7.47 6.23
CA THR A 184 9.32 8.66 5.73
C THR A 184 10.31 9.69 5.21
N ARG A 185 9.91 10.47 4.22
CA ARG A 185 10.64 11.67 3.79
C ARG A 185 9.68 12.75 3.34
N GLU A 186 10.15 13.98 3.39
CA GLU A 186 9.39 15.17 2.98
C GLU A 186 10.20 15.91 1.92
N ASN A 187 9.54 16.36 0.85
CA ASN A 187 10.12 17.20 -0.19
C ASN A 187 11.42 16.64 -0.80
N GLY A 188 11.47 15.32 -1.03
CA GLY A 188 12.65 14.64 -1.59
C GLY A 188 13.87 14.64 -0.66
N GLY A 189 13.71 15.01 0.61
CA GLY A 189 14.75 14.97 1.63
C GLY A 189 15.22 13.55 1.99
N PRO A 190 16.13 13.42 2.98
CA PRO A 190 16.59 12.12 3.44
C PRO A 190 15.46 11.31 4.09
N TRP A 191 15.55 9.99 3.96
CA TRP A 191 14.63 9.06 4.64
C TRP A 191 14.91 9.01 6.14
N ASN A 192 13.83 9.11 6.92
CA ASN A 192 13.80 8.85 8.36
C ASN A 192 13.16 7.48 8.59
N GLU A 193 13.96 6.50 9.02
CA GLU A 193 13.49 5.13 9.27
C GLU A 193 13.08 4.96 10.74
N THR A 194 11.93 4.33 10.97
CA THR A 194 11.50 3.89 12.29
C THR A 194 12.14 2.56 12.67
N GLU A 195 12.16 2.24 13.96
CA GLU A 195 12.60 0.91 14.40
C GLU A 195 11.76 -0.20 13.76
N LYS A 196 12.42 -1.32 13.46
CA LYS A 196 11.75 -2.51 12.94
C LYS A 196 10.95 -3.15 14.06
N ILE A 197 9.69 -3.47 13.77
CA ILE A 197 8.78 -4.11 14.71
C ILE A 197 8.49 -5.52 14.19
N THR A 198 8.81 -6.53 14.99
CA THR A 198 8.45 -7.93 14.70
C THR A 198 7.31 -8.36 15.62
N LYS A 199 6.29 -8.96 15.04
CA LYS A 199 5.14 -9.54 15.74
C LYS A 199 4.94 -10.97 15.27
N SER A 200 4.55 -11.84 16.18
CA SER A 200 4.17 -13.22 15.86
C SER A 200 2.73 -13.44 16.27
N GLU A 201 1.98 -14.15 15.44
CA GLU A 201 0.61 -14.54 15.69
C GLU A 201 0.40 -15.99 15.24
N VAL A 202 -0.56 -16.67 15.87
CA VAL A 202 -1.01 -17.99 15.45
C VAL A 202 -2.49 -17.88 15.17
N VAL A 203 -2.87 -18.25 13.96
CA VAL A 203 -4.23 -18.17 13.43
C VAL A 203 -4.69 -19.58 13.10
N SER A 204 -5.88 -19.95 13.55
CA SER A 204 -6.53 -21.19 13.12
C SER A 204 -7.69 -20.86 12.21
N SER A 205 -7.80 -21.54 11.07
CA SER A 205 -8.86 -21.32 10.10
C SER A 205 -9.51 -22.62 9.66
N ILE A 206 -10.80 -22.53 9.35
CA ILE A 206 -11.59 -23.61 8.77
C ILE A 206 -11.81 -23.27 7.30
N TRP A 207 -11.40 -24.17 6.42
CA TRP A 207 -11.61 -24.08 4.99
C TRP A 207 -12.75 -25.01 4.62
N THR A 208 -13.71 -24.50 3.83
CA THR A 208 -14.87 -25.28 3.37
C THR A 208 -15.05 -25.08 1.88
N ALA A 209 -15.01 -26.18 1.13
CA ALA A 209 -15.36 -26.20 -0.28
C ALA A 209 -16.90 -26.26 -0.41
N GLY A 210 -17.48 -25.12 -0.77
CA GLY A 210 -18.90 -24.96 -0.99
C GLY A 210 -19.36 -25.41 -2.37
N GLU A 211 -20.50 -24.85 -2.78
CA GLU A 211 -21.14 -25.16 -4.06
C GLU A 211 -20.34 -24.59 -5.26
N GLU A 212 -20.51 -25.24 -6.41
CA GLU A 212 -20.10 -24.66 -7.69
C GLU A 212 -20.90 -23.39 -7.98
N SER A 213 -20.22 -22.36 -8.45
CA SER A 213 -20.81 -21.07 -8.82
C SER A 213 -20.27 -20.63 -10.16
N ASP A 214 -21.19 -20.31 -11.07
CA ASP A 214 -20.87 -19.55 -12.27
C ASP A 214 -20.57 -18.09 -11.89
N ILE A 215 -19.41 -17.59 -12.29
CA ILE A 215 -19.05 -16.17 -12.16
C ILE A 215 -18.81 -15.56 -13.54
N TYR A 216 -18.91 -14.23 -13.61
CA TYR A 216 -18.60 -13.48 -14.80
C TYR A 216 -17.32 -12.69 -14.54
N VAL A 217 -16.26 -12.95 -15.30
CA VAL A 217 -14.91 -12.39 -15.19
C VAL A 217 -14.49 -11.81 -16.55
N GLY A 218 -13.25 -11.34 -16.65
CA GLY A 218 -12.77 -10.67 -17.85
C GLY A 218 -13.15 -9.19 -17.89
N GLU A 219 -12.51 -8.41 -18.76
CA GLU A 219 -12.81 -7.00 -18.94
C GLU A 219 -14.31 -6.79 -19.23
N GLY A 220 -14.97 -5.99 -18.38
CA GLY A 220 -16.42 -5.77 -18.45
C GLY A 220 -17.30 -6.98 -18.07
N SER A 221 -16.75 -7.98 -17.37
CA SER A 221 -17.45 -9.18 -16.89
C SER A 221 -18.14 -9.97 -18.02
N GLN A 222 -17.46 -10.16 -19.14
CA GLN A 222 -18.01 -10.76 -20.36
C GLN A 222 -17.75 -12.27 -20.46
N ILE A 223 -16.80 -12.81 -19.69
CA ILE A 223 -16.40 -14.22 -19.73
C ILE A 223 -17.08 -14.96 -18.59
N LYS A 224 -17.78 -16.05 -18.88
CA LYS A 224 -18.44 -16.87 -17.86
C LYS A 224 -17.56 -18.05 -17.50
N GLU A 225 -17.21 -18.19 -16.22
CA GLU A 225 -16.39 -19.30 -15.70
C GLU A 225 -17.13 -20.05 -14.59
N SER A 226 -16.96 -21.37 -14.56
CA SER A 226 -17.48 -22.23 -13.50
C SER A 226 -16.40 -22.40 -12.43
N THR A 227 -16.73 -22.11 -11.18
CA THR A 227 -15.76 -22.12 -10.07
C THR A 227 -16.31 -22.87 -8.86
N THR A 228 -15.42 -23.40 -8.04
CA THR A 228 -15.79 -23.89 -6.71
C THR A 228 -15.59 -22.77 -5.69
N VAL A 229 -16.63 -22.47 -4.93
CA VAL A 229 -16.54 -21.47 -3.85
C VAL A 229 -15.82 -22.08 -2.66
N VAL A 230 -14.73 -21.48 -2.21
CA VAL A 230 -14.03 -21.86 -0.97
C VAL A 230 -14.20 -20.76 0.06
N THR A 231 -14.73 -21.09 1.22
CA THR A 231 -14.82 -20.16 2.36
C THR A 231 -13.77 -20.49 3.39
N ILE A 232 -13.09 -19.47 3.88
CA ILE A 232 -12.06 -19.54 4.90
C ILE A 232 -12.55 -18.72 6.09
N GLU A 233 -12.71 -19.34 7.24
CA GLU A 233 -13.19 -18.67 8.45
C GLU A 233 -12.15 -18.78 9.55
N GLU A 234 -11.77 -17.65 10.14
CA GLU A 234 -10.88 -17.62 11.30
C GLU A 234 -11.61 -18.14 12.55
N THR A 235 -11.05 -19.15 13.20
CA THR A 235 -11.63 -19.78 14.39
C THR A 235 -11.52 -18.84 15.59
N GLY A 236 -12.67 -18.32 16.03
CA GLY A 236 -12.73 -17.36 17.14
C GLY A 236 -12.24 -15.95 16.77
N GLY A 237 -12.01 -15.70 15.48
CA GLY A 237 -11.62 -14.41 14.94
C GLY A 237 -12.79 -13.65 14.30
N LEU A 238 -12.44 -12.56 13.61
CA LEU A 238 -13.41 -11.70 12.91
C LEU A 238 -13.25 -11.77 11.39
N ARG A 239 -12.21 -12.46 10.91
CA ARG A 239 -11.86 -12.50 9.49
C ARG A 239 -12.53 -13.68 8.80
N SER A 240 -13.03 -13.40 7.60
CA SER A 240 -13.44 -14.44 6.66
C SER A 240 -13.04 -14.06 5.25
N ASP A 241 -12.65 -15.06 4.46
CA ASP A 241 -12.31 -14.91 3.06
C ASP A 241 -13.19 -15.87 2.23
N LYS A 242 -13.64 -15.40 1.06
CA LYS A 242 -14.39 -16.20 0.09
C LYS A 242 -13.66 -16.16 -1.24
N LEU A 243 -13.27 -17.33 -1.72
CA LEU A 243 -12.51 -17.50 -2.96
C LEU A 243 -13.39 -18.21 -3.99
N TRP A 244 -13.30 -17.79 -5.24
CA TRP A 244 -13.86 -18.51 -6.37
C TRP A 244 -12.72 -19.13 -7.15
N VAL A 245 -12.58 -20.45 -6.98
CA VAL A 245 -11.43 -21.22 -7.44
C VAL A 245 -11.81 -21.98 -8.70
N HIS A 246 -11.04 -21.80 -9.77
CA HIS A 246 -11.17 -22.59 -11.00
C HIS A 246 -10.82 -24.06 -10.72
N ASP A 247 -11.26 -25.00 -11.56
CA ASP A 247 -10.97 -26.44 -11.35
C ASP A 247 -9.46 -26.75 -11.40
N GLU A 248 -8.70 -25.95 -12.16
CA GLU A 248 -7.23 -25.94 -12.19
C GLU A 248 -6.57 -25.29 -10.96
N GLY A 249 -7.34 -24.82 -9.97
CA GLY A 249 -6.83 -24.39 -8.66
C GLY A 249 -6.45 -22.92 -8.50
N TYR A 250 -6.51 -22.13 -9.58
CA TYR A 250 -6.27 -20.68 -9.51
C TYR A 250 -7.51 -19.89 -9.09
N VAL A 251 -7.29 -18.71 -8.50
CA VAL A 251 -8.35 -17.85 -7.95
C VAL A 251 -8.75 -16.79 -8.98
N LEU A 252 -10.02 -16.78 -9.36
CA LEU A 252 -10.58 -15.80 -10.31
C LEU A 252 -11.30 -14.64 -9.62
N GLN A 253 -11.78 -14.86 -8.40
CA GLN A 253 -12.40 -13.82 -7.60
C GLN A 253 -12.11 -14.07 -6.12
N GLN A 254 -11.95 -13.01 -5.35
CA GLN A 254 -11.79 -13.06 -3.90
C GLN A 254 -12.62 -11.96 -3.26
N GLU A 255 -13.23 -12.27 -2.12
CA GLU A 255 -13.87 -11.32 -1.23
C GLU A 255 -13.34 -11.54 0.19
N SER A 256 -12.81 -10.49 0.81
CA SER A 256 -12.38 -10.53 2.21
C SER A 256 -13.33 -9.71 3.06
N ARG A 257 -13.61 -10.21 4.27
CA ARG A 257 -14.40 -9.52 5.27
C ARG A 257 -13.71 -9.49 6.62
N ILE A 258 -13.89 -8.38 7.33
CA ILE A 258 -13.52 -8.22 8.74
C ILE A 258 -14.76 -7.77 9.49
N ASP A 259 -15.15 -8.55 10.50
CA ASP A 259 -16.35 -8.29 11.32
C ASP A 259 -17.62 -8.15 10.43
N GLY A 260 -17.73 -9.02 9.43
CA GLY A 260 -18.83 -9.06 8.47
C GLY A 260 -18.83 -7.95 7.40
N LYS A 261 -17.99 -6.92 7.53
CA LYS A 261 -17.85 -5.84 6.53
C LYS A 261 -16.89 -6.27 5.43
N VAL A 262 -17.28 -6.05 4.17
CA VAL A 262 -16.39 -6.27 3.02
C VAL A 262 -15.23 -5.29 3.11
N THR A 263 -14.01 -5.81 3.06
CA THR A 263 -12.79 -5.01 3.08
C THR A 263 -12.01 -5.11 1.78
N LEU A 264 -12.16 -6.19 1.01
CA LEU A 264 -11.52 -6.37 -0.29
C LEU A 264 -12.44 -7.14 -1.22
N VAL A 265 -12.50 -6.72 -2.47
CA VAL A 265 -13.10 -7.50 -3.57
C VAL A 265 -12.11 -7.48 -4.73
N LEU A 266 -11.65 -8.65 -5.16
CA LEU A 266 -10.80 -8.79 -6.32
C LEU A 266 -11.51 -9.63 -7.36
N GLN A 267 -11.43 -9.21 -8.62
CA GLN A 267 -11.99 -9.93 -9.75
C GLN A 267 -10.98 -9.94 -10.89
N ALA A 268 -10.70 -11.11 -11.44
CA ALA A 268 -9.81 -11.26 -12.58
C ALA A 268 -10.44 -10.64 -13.84
N VAL A 269 -9.69 -9.78 -14.51
CA VAL A 269 -10.10 -9.11 -15.76
C VAL A 269 -9.28 -9.56 -16.97
N GLU A 270 -8.09 -10.10 -16.73
CA GLU A 270 -7.22 -10.68 -17.74
C GLU A 270 -6.35 -11.74 -17.08
N TRP A 271 -6.13 -12.87 -17.73
CA TRP A 271 -5.18 -13.87 -17.25
C TRP A 271 -4.61 -14.68 -18.41
N SER A 272 -3.38 -15.15 -18.22
CA SER A 272 -2.69 -16.11 -19.07
C SER A 272 -2.17 -17.21 -18.17
N TYR A 273 -2.59 -18.43 -18.44
CA TYR A 273 -2.26 -19.62 -17.65
C TYR A 273 -1.85 -20.77 -18.58
N ASN A 274 -0.75 -21.46 -18.25
CA ASN A 274 -0.20 -22.56 -19.03
C ASN A 274 0.16 -22.17 -20.48
N PHE A 275 1.26 -21.42 -20.64
CA PHE A 275 1.79 -20.98 -21.94
C PHE A 275 1.77 -22.11 -23.00
N GLU A 276 1.01 -21.93 -24.10
CA GLU A 276 0.82 -22.93 -25.16
C GLU A 276 2.14 -23.38 -25.86
N GLU A 277 3.26 -22.67 -25.68
CA GLU A 277 4.54 -22.95 -26.35
C GLU A 277 5.42 -24.01 -25.67
N VAL A 278 5.13 -24.45 -24.44
CA VAL A 278 5.93 -25.49 -23.73
C VAL A 278 5.45 -26.92 -24.04
N ARG A 279 4.49 -27.10 -24.97
CA ARG A 279 4.02 -28.44 -25.38
C ARG A 279 5.08 -29.38 -26.00
N ASN A 280 6.33 -28.94 -26.17
CA ASN A 280 7.44 -29.78 -26.66
C ASN A 280 8.56 -30.04 -25.65
N VAL A 281 8.46 -29.56 -24.41
CA VAL A 281 9.36 -30.00 -23.34
C VAL A 281 8.51 -30.76 -22.35
N GLN A 282 8.71 -32.08 -22.29
CA GLN A 282 8.20 -32.88 -21.18
C GLN A 282 8.67 -32.22 -19.89
N ILE A 283 7.78 -31.50 -19.20
CA ILE A 283 7.98 -31.16 -17.80
C ILE A 283 7.81 -32.48 -17.04
N THR A 284 8.88 -33.27 -17.01
CA THR A 284 9.05 -34.33 -16.02
C THR A 284 9.43 -33.65 -14.71
N GLY A 285 8.42 -33.21 -13.97
CA GLY A 285 8.56 -32.62 -12.63
C GLY A 285 7.20 -32.68 -11.96
N ASN A 286 7.15 -33.13 -10.71
CA ASN A 286 5.92 -33.31 -9.94
C ASN A 286 5.51 -31.98 -9.29
N ASP A 287 5.74 -30.88 -10.01
CA ASP A 287 5.93 -29.54 -9.46
C ASP A 287 4.56 -28.86 -9.31
N ARG A 288 3.83 -29.27 -8.26
CA ARG A 288 2.53 -28.70 -7.90
C ARG A 288 2.75 -27.42 -7.11
N THR A 289 2.68 -26.30 -7.82
CA THR A 289 2.78 -24.98 -7.20
C THR A 289 1.42 -24.55 -6.59
N GLY A 290 1.40 -23.65 -5.60
CA GLY A 290 0.30 -23.56 -4.63
C GLY A 290 -0.69 -22.47 -4.95
N THR A 291 -1.54 -22.15 -3.97
CA THR A 291 -2.41 -20.96 -4.01
C THR A 291 -1.60 -19.67 -3.85
N ILE A 292 -0.69 -19.39 -4.77
CA ILE A 292 0.17 -18.19 -4.84
C ILE A 292 -0.67 -16.89 -4.85
N PHE A 293 -1.98 -17.00 -5.13
CA PHE A 293 -2.88 -15.89 -5.44
C PHE A 293 -3.88 -15.56 -4.33
N VAL A 294 -3.62 -15.96 -3.07
CA VAL A 294 -4.43 -15.46 -1.94
C VAL A 294 -3.90 -14.09 -1.50
N PHE A 295 -4.76 -13.07 -1.61
CA PHE A 295 -4.45 -11.72 -1.19
C PHE A 295 -4.84 -11.53 0.26
N ILE A 296 -3.86 -11.40 1.14
CA ILE A 296 -4.11 -11.03 2.53
C ILE A 296 -4.00 -9.50 2.64
N VAL A 297 -5.09 -8.84 3.04
CA VAL A 297 -5.09 -7.39 3.30
C VAL A 297 -4.18 -7.08 4.48
N VAL A 298 -3.11 -6.32 4.25
CA VAL A 298 -2.22 -5.85 5.33
C VAL A 298 -2.74 -4.53 5.91
N GLY A 299 -3.92 -4.59 6.52
CA GLY A 299 -4.68 -3.39 6.90
C GLY A 299 -4.02 -2.54 8.00
N ILE A 300 -3.32 -3.15 8.96
CA ILE A 300 -2.74 -2.44 10.12
C ILE A 300 -1.62 -1.48 9.69
N ALA A 301 -0.79 -1.89 8.72
CA ALA A 301 0.30 -1.06 8.24
C ALA A 301 -0.25 0.11 7.41
N ILE A 302 -1.17 -0.16 6.48
CA ILE A 302 -1.83 0.86 5.64
C ILE A 302 -2.53 1.92 6.53
N ALA A 303 -3.28 1.47 7.53
CA ALA A 303 -3.94 2.33 8.50
C ALA A 303 -2.96 3.24 9.28
N THR A 304 -1.86 2.66 9.79
CA THR A 304 -0.85 3.42 10.54
C THR A 304 -0.13 4.45 9.66
N ILE A 305 0.19 4.06 8.42
CA ILE A 305 0.85 4.92 7.44
C ILE A 305 -0.06 6.08 7.05
N LEU A 306 -1.29 5.80 6.65
CA LEU A 306 -2.26 6.81 6.24
C LEU A 306 -2.59 7.79 7.38
N GLY A 307 -2.68 7.30 8.62
CA GLY A 307 -2.83 8.16 9.79
C GLY A 307 -1.65 9.11 10.00
N TRP A 308 -0.42 8.64 9.82
CA TRP A 308 0.77 9.49 9.90
C TRP A 308 0.81 10.53 8.78
N VAL A 309 0.54 10.11 7.54
CA VAL A 309 0.50 10.98 6.36
C VAL A 309 -0.53 12.10 6.53
N GLY A 310 -1.76 11.77 6.92
CA GLY A 310 -2.82 12.76 7.16
C GLY A 310 -2.43 13.75 8.26
N PHE A 311 -1.86 13.28 9.35
CA PHE A 311 -1.37 14.15 10.44
C PHE A 311 -0.23 15.08 10.00
N ARG A 312 0.72 14.60 9.20
CA ARG A 312 1.85 15.43 8.74
C ARG A 312 1.44 16.46 7.70
N ALA A 313 0.63 16.08 6.71
CA ALA A 313 0.08 17.03 5.74
C ALA A 313 -0.68 18.17 6.44
N TYR A 314 -1.49 17.85 7.46
CA TYR A 314 -2.18 18.84 8.28
C TYR A 314 -1.23 19.75 9.07
N ASN A 315 -0.16 19.21 9.66
CA ASN A 315 0.78 20.05 10.41
C ASN A 315 1.63 20.95 9.51
N ILE A 316 2.04 20.50 8.33
CA ILE A 316 2.74 21.35 7.35
C ILE A 316 1.87 22.56 6.99
N VAL A 317 0.57 22.31 6.75
CA VAL A 317 -0.44 23.35 6.54
C VAL A 317 -0.52 24.32 7.73
N LYS A 318 -0.65 23.81 8.96
CA LYS A 318 -0.76 24.65 10.16
C LYS A 318 0.51 25.44 10.47
N GLU A 319 1.68 24.87 10.21
CA GLU A 319 2.96 25.54 10.37
C GLU A 319 3.14 26.63 9.31
N ALA A 320 2.71 26.40 8.07
CA ALA A 320 2.66 27.44 7.04
C ALA A 320 1.75 28.61 7.45
N ASP A 321 0.55 28.34 7.96
CA ASP A 321 -0.35 29.37 8.54
C ASP A 321 0.32 30.17 9.67
N TYR A 322 1.08 29.50 10.54
CA TYR A 322 1.79 30.16 11.63
C TYR A 322 2.95 31.03 11.13
N ILE A 323 3.66 30.58 10.09
CA ILE A 323 4.72 31.35 9.44
C ILE A 323 4.15 32.56 8.71
N ASP A 324 3.03 32.42 7.98
CA ASP A 324 2.36 33.53 7.31
C ASP A 324 1.79 34.55 8.30
N ASN A 325 1.22 34.11 9.42
CA ASN A 325 0.73 35.01 10.48
C ASN A 325 1.89 35.75 11.20
N ILE A 326 3.06 35.11 11.32
CA ILE A 326 4.28 35.77 11.81
C ILE A 326 4.81 36.74 10.76
N ALA A 327 4.87 36.36 9.49
CA ALA A 327 5.32 37.22 8.40
C ALA A 327 4.43 38.46 8.26
N GLU A 328 3.11 38.29 8.32
CA GLU A 328 2.13 39.37 8.31
C GLU A 328 2.29 40.30 9.53
N ARG A 329 2.49 39.74 10.73
CA ARG A 329 2.79 40.54 11.93
C ARG A 329 4.13 41.28 11.86
N VAL A 330 5.14 40.70 11.25
CA VAL A 330 6.46 41.34 11.05
C VAL A 330 6.35 42.48 10.03
N VAL A 331 5.58 42.29 8.95
CA VAL A 331 5.28 43.33 7.96
C VAL A 331 4.43 44.45 8.57
N ASP A 332 3.43 44.12 9.40
CA ASP A 332 2.63 45.11 10.12
C ASP A 332 3.41 45.87 11.19
N LEU A 333 4.38 45.22 11.83
CA LEU A 333 5.29 45.87 12.77
C LEU A 333 6.23 46.83 12.04
N ASP A 334 6.81 46.43 10.89
CA ASP A 334 7.65 47.30 10.06
C ASP A 334 6.84 48.49 9.50
N ARG A 335 5.60 48.26 9.06
CA ARG A 335 4.67 49.32 8.62
C ARG A 335 4.35 50.29 9.77
N ASN A 336 4.02 49.79 10.96
CA ASN A 336 3.77 50.63 12.14
C ASN A 336 5.01 51.43 12.57
N ILE A 337 6.21 50.86 12.44
CA ILE A 337 7.47 51.56 12.74
C ILE A 337 7.73 52.67 11.70
N ARG A 338 7.46 52.43 10.41
CA ARG A 338 7.59 53.46 9.37
C ARG A 338 6.53 54.55 9.45
N GLU A 339 5.30 54.22 9.83
CA GLU A 339 4.21 55.18 9.99
C GLU A 339 4.37 56.01 11.27
N LYS A 340 4.74 55.39 12.41
CA LYS A 340 5.05 56.12 13.66
C LYS A 340 6.37 56.89 13.58
N GLY A 341 7.33 56.42 12.78
CA GLY A 341 8.57 57.15 12.49
C GLY A 341 8.38 58.39 11.63
N ARG A 342 7.19 58.58 11.03
CA ARG A 342 6.85 59.76 10.22
C ARG A 342 6.16 60.88 11.01
N ASP A 343 5.56 60.56 12.16
CA ASP A 343 4.83 61.53 13.01
C ASP A 343 5.60 61.96 14.27
N SER A 344 6.85 61.49 14.45
CA SER A 344 7.74 61.92 15.53
C SER A 344 8.95 62.70 15.02
N GLU A 345 8.72 63.79 14.29
CA GLU A 345 9.66 64.92 14.27
C GLU A 345 8.98 66.19 14.77
N PRO A 346 9.24 66.58 16.02
CA PRO A 346 9.28 67.98 16.39
C PRO A 346 10.69 68.34 16.88
N ASN A 347 11.36 69.19 16.11
CA ASN A 347 12.35 70.18 16.51
C ASN A 347 13.32 69.79 17.64
N GLN A 348 14.52 69.36 17.28
CA GLN A 348 15.72 69.64 18.07
C GLN A 348 16.84 70.28 17.24
N PRO A 349 17.67 71.15 17.85
CA PRO A 349 18.38 72.21 17.16
C PRO A 349 19.65 71.71 16.47
N ARG A 350 19.96 72.35 15.33
CA ARG A 350 21.26 72.23 14.65
C ARG A 350 22.39 72.69 15.57
N GLY A 351 23.11 71.72 16.14
CA GLY A 351 24.44 71.91 16.73
C GLY A 351 25.51 71.68 15.67
N LEU A 352 26.15 72.77 15.25
CA LEU A 352 27.36 72.82 14.45
C LEU A 352 28.50 72.02 15.09
N LEU A 353 29.17 71.16 14.32
CA LEU A 353 30.63 71.13 14.31
C LEU A 353 31.11 71.00 12.86
N SER A 354 31.93 71.98 12.51
CA SER A 354 32.43 72.36 11.21
C SER A 354 33.52 71.44 10.68
N ARG A 355 33.59 71.41 9.36
CA ARG A 355 34.76 71.01 8.55
C ARG A 355 35.88 72.06 8.67
N ASP A 356 37.11 71.59 8.49
CA ASP A 356 38.32 72.21 7.88
C ASP A 356 39.56 71.81 8.72
N ALA A 357 40.51 70.97 8.26
CA ALA A 357 41.45 71.01 7.11
C ALA A 357 42.65 71.95 7.33
N GLU A 358 43.86 71.36 7.40
CA GLU A 358 45.22 71.83 6.97
C GLU A 358 46.30 70.98 7.71
N ILE A 359 47.10 70.12 7.06
CA ILE A 359 48.37 70.33 6.32
C ILE A 359 49.46 71.07 7.14
N SER A 360 50.55 70.37 7.53
CA SER A 360 51.91 70.63 6.99
C SER A 360 52.91 69.53 7.38
N ASP A 361 53.86 69.31 6.47
CA ASP A 361 55.05 68.48 6.55
C ASP A 361 56.11 68.98 7.55
N ASP A 362 56.96 68.05 8.00
CA ASP A 362 58.45 68.09 8.04
C ASP A 362 58.99 67.28 9.24
N ILE A 363 59.62 66.11 9.01
CA ILE A 363 61.06 65.86 8.75
C ILE A 363 61.91 65.70 10.05
N ASP A 364 62.52 64.52 10.12
CA ASP A 364 63.80 64.10 10.71
C ASP A 364 64.09 63.97 12.23
N ASN A 365 64.71 62.80 12.47
CA ASN A 365 65.86 62.48 13.31
C ASN A 365 65.66 61.76 14.66
N LEU A 366 66.33 60.59 14.68
CA LEU A 366 66.81 59.68 15.74
C LEU A 366 65.88 58.56 16.21
#